data_AF-A0A6J5FK17-F1
#
_entry.id   AF-A0A6J5FK17-F1
#
_cell.length_a   1.000
_cell.length_b   1.000
_cell.length_c   1.000
_cell.angle_alpha   90.00
_cell.angle_beta   90.00
_cell.angle_gamma   90.00
#
_symmetry.space_group_name_H-M   'P 1'
#
loop_
_entity.id
_entity.type
_entity.pdbx_description
1 polymer ?
#
loop_
_entity_poly.entity_id
_entity_poly.type
_entity_poly.pdbx_seq_one_letter_code
_entity_poly.pdbx_strand_id
1 'polypeptide(L)'
;MKLLVKFHWDCGRQGEVDGLFVVEKDVLEKAYGKEVYFGEILGKHSEVSGTLDRGDITVKSEDQDFIAKVEELLGSHLSGYDPFDYMQEDEDSEDESDEE
;
A
#
# COMPACT_ATOMS: atom_id res chain seq x y z
N MET A 1 6.79 -10.70 10.90
CA MET A 1 8.03 -9.91 11.00
C MET A 1 7.72 -8.57 10.39
N LYS A 2 7.95 -7.48 11.12
CA LYS A 2 7.63 -6.14 10.64
C LYS A 2 8.76 -5.60 9.76
N LEU A 3 8.37 -4.80 8.79
CA LEU A 3 9.25 -4.09 7.87
C LEU A 3 8.91 -2.61 7.94
N LEU A 4 9.93 -1.76 8.00
CA LEU A 4 9.75 -0.36 7.64
C LEU A 4 9.96 -0.23 6.15
N VAL A 5 8.94 0.21 5.41
CA VAL A 5 8.97 0.26 3.95
C VAL A 5 8.60 1.64 3.43
N LYS A 6 9.16 1.99 2.27
CA LYS A 6 8.76 3.15 1.49
C LYS A 6 8.00 2.68 0.25
N PHE A 7 6.80 3.19 0.04
CA PHE A 7 6.03 3.09 -1.19
C PHE A 7 6.34 4.27 -2.12
N HIS A 8 6.39 4.02 -3.42
CA HIS A 8 6.58 5.04 -4.44
C HIS A 8 5.89 4.68 -5.76
N TRP A 9 5.07 5.58 -6.28
CA TRP A 9 4.58 5.57 -7.67
C TRP A 9 4.94 6.87 -8.39
N ASP A 10 5.50 6.72 -9.58
CA ASP A 10 5.70 7.81 -10.54
C ASP A 10 4.45 7.93 -11.44
N CYS A 11 3.62 8.94 -11.19
CA CYS A 11 2.43 9.24 -11.99
C CYS A 11 2.75 10.22 -13.15
N GLY A 12 4.03 10.34 -13.53
CA GLY A 12 4.53 11.17 -14.60
C GLY A 12 4.24 12.65 -14.35
N ARG A 13 3.54 13.30 -15.29
CA ARG A 13 3.25 14.75 -15.18
C ARG A 13 2.27 15.10 -14.05
N GLN A 14 1.54 14.12 -13.52
CA GLN A 14 0.62 14.35 -12.41
C GLN A 14 1.36 14.51 -11.08
N GLY A 15 2.56 13.94 -10.96
CA GLY A 15 3.39 13.99 -9.75
C GLY A 15 3.80 12.59 -9.30
N GLU A 16 4.16 12.50 -8.03
CA GLU A 16 4.62 11.28 -7.37
C GLU A 16 3.73 10.99 -6.17
N VAL A 17 3.51 9.72 -5.88
CA VAL A 17 2.83 9.25 -4.67
C VAL A 17 3.85 8.50 -3.84
N ASP A 18 4.15 9.03 -2.65
CA ASP A 18 5.06 8.40 -1.70
C ASP A 18 4.33 8.01 -0.41
N GLY A 19 4.79 6.92 0.19
CA GLY A 19 4.36 6.45 1.50
C GLY A 19 5.53 5.94 2.32
N LEU A 20 5.49 6.12 3.64
CA LEU A 20 6.41 5.48 4.59
C LEU A 20 5.59 4.89 5.72
N PHE A 21 5.69 3.58 5.92
CA PHE A 21 4.87 2.88 6.90
C PHE A 21 5.54 1.57 7.35
N VAL A 22 5.05 1.06 8.48
CA VAL A 22 5.43 -0.22 9.07
C VAL A 22 4.37 -1.25 8.69
N VAL A 23 4.80 -2.37 8.12
CA VAL A 23 3.90 -3.45 7.68
C VAL A 23 4.46 -4.81 8.04
N GLU A 24 3.58 -5.77 8.31
CA GLU A 24 3.97 -7.18 8.41
C GLU A 24 4.38 -7.72 7.04
N LYS A 25 5.52 -8.41 6.97
CA LYS A 25 6.03 -9.00 5.73
C LYS A 25 4.99 -9.87 5.02
N ASP A 26 4.26 -10.71 5.74
CA ASP A 26 3.26 -11.60 5.13
C ASP A 26 2.04 -10.85 4.59
N VAL A 27 1.69 -9.71 5.19
CA VAL A 27 0.62 -8.84 4.69
C VAL A 27 1.07 -8.17 3.40
N LEU A 28 2.30 -7.66 3.38
CA LEU A 28 2.89 -7.05 2.19
C LEU A 28 2.98 -8.04 1.03
N GLU A 29 3.43 -9.27 1.29
CA GLU A 29 3.54 -10.31 0.27
C GLU A 29 2.18 -10.69 -0.35
N LYS A 30 1.09 -10.66 0.43
CA LYS A 30 -0.28 -10.92 -0.05
C LYS A 30 -0.89 -9.75 -0.82
N ALA A 31 -0.37 -8.55 -0.64
CA ALA A 31 -0.87 -7.35 -1.29
C ALA A 31 -0.33 -7.17 -2.72
N TYR A 32 0.83 -7.75 -3.02
CA TYR A 32 1.37 -7.67 -4.37
C TYR A 32 0.42 -8.32 -5.39
N GLY A 33 0.19 -7.60 -6.50
CA GLY A 33 -0.76 -8.01 -7.54
C GLY A 33 -2.19 -7.55 -7.30
N LYS A 34 -2.50 -6.90 -6.17
CA LYS A 34 -3.81 -6.29 -5.92
C LYS A 34 -3.90 -4.87 -6.49
N GLU A 35 -5.09 -4.46 -6.89
CA GLU A 35 -5.34 -3.07 -7.30
C GLU A 35 -5.45 -2.13 -6.10
N VAL A 36 -4.88 -0.95 -6.26
CA VAL A 36 -4.97 0.18 -5.34
C VAL A 36 -5.58 1.34 -6.09
N TYR A 37 -6.64 1.93 -5.54
CA TYR A 37 -7.35 3.06 -6.13
C TYR A 37 -7.30 4.27 -5.19
N PHE A 38 -6.37 5.19 -5.43
CA PHE A 38 -6.24 6.40 -4.62
C PHE A 38 -7.26 7.48 -4.99
N GLY A 39 -7.78 7.46 -6.22
CA GLY A 39 -8.63 8.53 -6.75
C GLY A 39 -7.82 9.80 -7.04
N GLU A 40 -8.41 10.99 -6.84
CA GLU A 40 -7.84 12.29 -7.24
C GLU A 40 -6.83 12.89 -6.23
N ILE A 41 -5.88 12.10 -5.73
CA ILE A 41 -4.95 12.54 -4.67
C ILE A 41 -3.89 13.57 -5.13
N LEU A 42 -3.64 13.68 -6.43
CA LEU A 42 -2.70 14.65 -7.01
C LEU A 42 -3.41 15.90 -7.57
N GLY A 43 -4.66 16.13 -7.17
CA GLY A 43 -5.50 17.26 -7.59
C GLY A 43 -6.60 16.88 -8.59
N LYS A 44 -7.39 17.88 -8.99
CA LYS A 44 -8.55 17.67 -9.86
C LYS A 44 -8.13 17.06 -11.21
N HIS A 45 -8.83 16.01 -11.65
CA HIS A 45 -8.53 15.23 -12.85
C HIS A 45 -7.24 14.40 -12.79
N SER A 46 -6.76 14.06 -11.58
CA SER A 46 -5.61 13.16 -11.38
C SER A 46 -6.04 11.81 -10.81
N GLU A 47 -6.84 11.06 -11.56
CA GLU A 47 -7.21 9.72 -11.12
C GLU A 47 -5.95 8.83 -11.04
N VAL A 48 -5.56 8.47 -9.82
CA VAL A 48 -4.40 7.62 -9.53
C VAL A 48 -4.89 6.24 -9.12
N SER A 49 -4.49 5.24 -9.89
CA SER A 49 -4.76 3.84 -9.63
C SER A 49 -3.72 2.96 -10.30
N GLY A 50 -3.58 1.73 -9.81
CA GLY A 50 -2.61 0.78 -10.34
C GLY A 50 -2.58 -0.53 -9.56
N THR A 51 -1.86 -1.50 -10.09
CA THR A 51 -1.59 -2.75 -9.38
C THR A 51 -0.32 -2.60 -8.56
N LEU A 52 -0.37 -2.89 -7.26
CA LEU A 52 0.82 -2.81 -6.40
C LEU A 52 1.82 -3.90 -6.79
N ASP A 53 3.02 -3.48 -7.17
CA ASP A 53 4.11 -4.37 -7.52
C ASP A 53 5.26 -4.34 -6.49
N ARG A 54 6.22 -5.26 -6.65
CA ARG A 54 7.38 -5.36 -5.75
C ARG A 54 8.37 -4.21 -5.92
N GLY A 55 8.46 -3.63 -7.12
CA GLY A 55 9.32 -2.50 -7.44
C GLY A 55 8.84 -1.19 -6.80
N ASP A 56 7.54 -1.08 -6.53
CA ASP A 56 6.92 0.06 -5.86
C ASP A 56 7.31 0.18 -4.38
N ILE A 57 7.83 -0.90 -3.79
CA ILE A 57 8.14 -0.99 -2.36
C ILE A 57 9.65 -1.13 -2.14
N THR A 58 10.21 -0.21 -1.38
CA THR A 58 11.60 -0.27 -0.90
C THR A 58 11.64 -0.56 0.59
N VAL A 59 12.22 -1.69 1.00
CA VAL A 59 12.50 -1.96 2.42
C VAL A 59 13.58 -1.00 2.94
N LYS A 60 13.25 -0.25 3.99
CA LYS A 60 14.15 0.70 4.65
C LYS A 60 14.80 0.12 5.91
N SER A 61 14.11 -0.78 6.61
CA SER A 61 14.69 -1.50 7.75
C SER A 61 13.98 -2.82 8.01
N GLU A 62 14.74 -3.80 8.50
CA GLU A 62 14.27 -5.07 9.08
C GLU A 62 14.66 -5.18 10.57
N ASP A 63 15.30 -4.15 11.14
CA ASP A 63 15.69 -4.11 12.55
C ASP A 63 14.45 -3.94 13.44
N GLN A 64 14.09 -5.02 14.15
CA GLN A 64 12.85 -5.06 14.93
C GLN A 64 12.89 -4.11 16.14
N ASP A 65 14.05 -3.88 16.75
CA ASP A 65 14.16 -2.96 17.90
C ASP A 65 14.00 -1.51 17.44
N PHE A 66 14.55 -1.18 16.26
CA PHE A 66 14.36 0.12 15.64
C PHE A 66 12.90 0.34 15.22
N ILE A 67 12.31 -0.63 14.53
CA ILE A 67 10.92 -0.56 14.07
C ILE A 67 9.95 -0.41 15.24
N ALA A 68 10.15 -1.18 16.33
CA ALA A 68 9.31 -1.09 17.52
C ALA A 68 9.33 0.32 18.13
N LYS A 69 10.51 0.95 18.21
CA LYS A 69 10.64 2.34 18.73
C LYS A 69 9.99 3.36 17.80
N VAL A 70 10.15 3.20 16.49
CA VAL A 70 9.53 4.10 15.50
C VAL A 70 8.00 4.00 15.61
N GLU A 71 7.47 2.79 15.64
CA GLU A 71 6.04 2.52 15.74
C GLU A 71 5.45 3.00 17.08
N GLU A 72 6.16 2.83 18.19
CA GLU A 72 5.75 3.36 19.50
C GLU A 72 5.66 4.90 19.50
N LEU A 73 6.59 5.58 18.83
CA LEU A 73 6.67 7.04 18.83
C LEU A 73 5.72 7.71 17.83
N LEU A 74 5.50 7.08 16.66
CA LEU A 74 4.88 7.72 15.50
C LEU A 74 3.67 6.94 14.95
N GLY A 75 3.43 5.72 15.43
CA GLY A 75 2.46 4.79 14.85
C GLY A 75 3.00 4.06 13.62
N SER A 76 2.15 3.25 12.99
CA SER A 76 2.53 2.43 11.84
C SER A 76 2.46 3.18 10.51
N HIS A 77 1.62 4.22 10.39
CA HIS A 77 1.54 5.10 9.22
C HIS A 77 2.34 6.38 9.48
N LEU A 78 3.56 6.46 8.95
CA LEU A 78 4.52 7.49 9.34
C LEU A 78 4.39 8.76 8.49
N SER A 79 4.19 8.61 7.18
CA SER A 79 4.03 9.75 6.28
C SER A 79 3.49 9.34 4.92
N GLY A 80 2.78 10.25 4.25
CA GLY A 80 2.33 10.07 2.87
C GLY A 80 1.12 9.13 2.77
N TYR A 81 1.05 8.40 1.67
CA TYR A 81 -0.06 7.50 1.35
C TYR A 81 0.30 6.05 1.63
N ASP A 82 -0.56 5.38 2.38
CA ASP A 82 -0.47 3.93 2.56
C ASP A 82 -1.40 3.25 1.53
N PRO A 83 -0.88 2.45 0.58
CA PRO A 83 -1.72 1.77 -0.41
C PRO A 83 -2.74 0.80 0.21
N PHE A 84 -2.50 0.27 1.41
CA PHE A 84 -3.42 -0.67 2.06
C PHE A 84 -4.77 -0.03 2.40
N ASP A 85 -4.80 1.27 2.67
CA ASP A 85 -6.03 2.02 2.96
C ASP A 85 -6.93 2.22 1.71
N TYR A 86 -6.42 1.88 0.53
CA TYR A 86 -7.03 2.13 -0.78
C TYR A 86 -7.15 0.86 -1.63
N MET A 87 -6.84 -0.30 -1.06
CA MET A 87 -7.14 -1.59 -1.68
C MET A 87 -8.61 -1.90 -1.47
N GLN A 88 -9.29 -2.36 -2.53
CA GLN A 88 -10.62 -2.93 -2.34
C GLN A 88 -10.47 -4.30 -1.65
N GLU A 89 -11.32 -4.58 -0.66
CA GLU A 89 -11.47 -5.94 -0.18
C GLU A 89 -12.00 -6.76 -1.36
N ASP A 90 -11.36 -7.89 -1.65
CA ASP A 90 -11.89 -8.84 -2.61
C ASP A 90 -13.27 -9.25 -2.08
N GLU A 91 -14.36 -8.74 -2.67
CA GLU A 91 -15.68 -9.33 -2.48
C GLU A 91 -15.53 -10.77 -2.97
N ASP A 92 -15.41 -11.71 -2.02
CA ASP A 92 -15.39 -13.15 -2.28
C ASP A 92 -16.48 -13.43 -3.30
N SER A 93 -16.07 -13.91 -4.48
CA SER A 93 -16.95 -14.32 -5.55
C SER A 93 -17.90 -15.39 -5.00
N GLU A 94 -19.11 -15.00 -4.61
CA GLU A 94 -20.24 -15.91 -4.47
C GLU A 94 -20.60 -16.37 -5.89
N ASP A 95 -20.03 -17.51 -6.29
CA ASP A 95 -20.55 -18.36 -7.36
C ASP A 95 -22.00 -18.73 -6.97
N GLU A 96 -22.97 -17.88 -7.26
CA GLU A 96 -24.36 -18.30 -7.40
C GLU A 96 -24.51 -18.95 -8.79
N SER A 97 -24.07 -20.21 -8.86
CA SER A 97 -24.64 -21.15 -9.80
C SER A 97 -26.11 -21.38 -9.41
N ASP A 98 -27.00 -20.53 -9.89
CA ASP A 98 -28.42 -20.88 -9.98
C ASP A 98 -28.72 -21.28 -11.43
N GLU A 99 -28.86 -22.59 -11.60
CA GLU A 99 -29.54 -23.25 -12.70
C GLU A 99 -30.95 -22.64 -12.86
N GLU A 100 -31.35 -22.25 -14.08
CA GLU A 100 -32.65 -22.60 -14.69
C GLU A 100 -32.58 -22.53 -16.23
#